data_AF-A0A538GEY8-F1
#
_entry.id   AF-A0A538GEY8-F1
#
_cell.length_a   1.000
_cell.length_b   1.000
_cell.length_c   1.000
_cell.angle_alpha   90.00
_cell.angle_beta   90.00
_cell.angle_gamma   90.00
#
_symmetry.space_group_name_H-M   'P 1'
#
loop_
_entity.id
_entity.type
_entity.pdbx_description
1 polymer ?
#
loop_
_entity_poly.entity_id
_entity_poly.type
_entity_poly.pdbx_seq_one_letter_code
_entity_poly.pdbx_strand_id
1 'polypeptide(L)' 'MTAVEEIVETELERVERWRAGELMRAGYDPAGAADLAARLDIDLHTATDLLERGCPAHLALQILL' A
#
# COMPACT_ATOMS: atom_id res chain seq x y z
N MET A 1 4.48 11.76 -35.85
CA MET A 1 4.26 12.37 -34.53
C MET A 1 3.54 11.33 -33.69
N THR A 2 4.22 10.74 -32.72
CA THR A 2 3.61 9.79 -31.77
C THR A 2 2.75 10.59 -30.80
N ALA A 3 1.45 10.28 -30.73
CA ALA A 3 0.57 10.85 -29.72
C ALA A 3 0.98 10.26 -28.36
N VAL A 4 1.36 11.13 -27.43
CA VAL A 4 1.50 10.75 -26.02
C VAL A 4 0.09 10.76 -25.46
N GLU A 5 -0.46 9.58 -25.21
CA GLU A 5 -1.75 9.42 -24.56
C GLU A 5 -1.55 9.72 -23.07
N GLU A 6 -2.12 10.83 -22.59
CA GLU A 6 -2.01 11.25 -21.20
C GLU A 6 -2.94 10.35 -20.37
N ILE A 7 -2.37 9.35 -19.70
CA ILE A 7 -3.11 8.49 -18.78
C ILE A 7 -3.49 9.35 -17.56
N VAL A 8 -4.73 9.82 -17.54
CA VAL A 8 -5.28 10.55 -16.40
C VAL A 8 -5.59 9.54 -15.31
N GLU A 9 -4.71 9.49 -14.32
CA GLU A 9 -4.93 8.78 -13.08
C GLU A 9 -6.17 9.33 -12.34
N THR A 10 -6.99 8.42 -11.83
CA THR A 10 -8.06 8.72 -10.87
C THR A 10 -7.49 9.05 -9.49
N GLU A 11 -8.22 9.83 -8.70
CA GLU A 11 -7.80 10.10 -7.32
C GLU A 11 -7.71 8.83 -6.45
N LEU A 12 -8.49 7.80 -6.77
CA LEU A 12 -8.40 6.50 -6.12
C LEU A 12 -7.05 5.83 -6.39
N GLU A 13 -6.65 5.73 -7.65
CA GLU A 13 -5.33 5.19 -8.04
C GLU A 13 -4.19 5.99 -7.39
N ARG A 14 -4.36 7.30 -7.23
CA ARG A 14 -3.37 8.18 -6.59
C ARG A 14 -3.21 7.82 -5.12
N VAL A 15 -4.32 7.60 -4.43
CA VAL A 15 -4.36 7.19 -3.03
C VAL A 15 -3.78 5.79 -2.85
N GLU A 16 -4.14 4.82 -3.69
CA GLU A 16 -3.60 3.46 -3.63
C GLU A 16 -2.08 3.46 -3.85
N ARG A 17 -1.57 4.22 -4.83
CA ARG A 17 -0.12 4.32 -5.05
C ARG A 17 0.59 4.96 -3.86
N TRP A 18 0.01 6.02 -3.28
CA TRP A 18 0.57 6.64 -2.09
C TRP A 18 0.58 5.66 -0.91
N ARG A 19 -0.52 4.94 -0.66
CA ARG A 19 -0.62 3.90 0.39
C ARG A 19 0.44 2.82 0.22
N ALA A 20 0.62 2.29 -1.00
CA ALA A 20 1.64 1.29 -1.29
C ALA A 20 3.06 1.84 -1.00
N GLY A 21 3.31 3.10 -1.36
CA GLY A 21 4.55 3.81 -1.05
C GLY A 21 4.85 3.86 0.45
N GLU A 22 3.86 4.24 1.26
CA GLU A 22 4.00 4.30 2.71
C GLU A 22 4.20 2.92 3.35
N LEU A 23 3.45 1.90 2.90
CA LEU A 23 3.59 0.52 3.37
C LEU A 23 4.97 -0.06 3.06
N MET A 24 5.51 0.19 1.86
CA MET A 24 6.88 -0.23 1.52
C MET A 24 7.92 0.47 2.39
N ARG A 25 7.73 1.76 2.69
CA ARG A 25 8.62 2.50 3.61
C ARG A 25 8.58 1.95 5.03
N ALA A 26 7.41 1.47 5.48
CA ALA A 26 7.26 0.83 6.79
C ALA A 26 7.93 -0.55 6.87
N GLY A 27 8.10 -1.24 5.73
CA GLY A 27 8.85 -2.50 5.64
C GLY A 27 8.06 -3.69 5.07
N TYR A 28 6.86 -3.46 4.51
CA TYR A 28 6.19 -4.47 3.70
C TYR A 28 6.92 -4.67 2.37
N ASP A 29 6.91 -5.90 1.85
CA ASP A 29 7.36 -6.14 0.49
C ASP A 29 6.38 -5.53 -0.55
N PRO A 30 6.80 -5.34 -1.81
CA PRO A 30 5.97 -4.68 -2.81
C PRO A 30 4.63 -5.37 -3.08
N ALA A 31 4.56 -6.71 -2.98
CA ALA A 31 3.33 -7.45 -3.24
C ALA A 31 2.33 -7.25 -2.10
N GLY A 32 2.76 -7.47 -0.85
CA GLY A 32 1.93 -7.24 0.32
C GLY A 32 1.51 -5.78 0.49
N ALA A 33 2.40 -4.84 0.16
CA ALA A 33 2.08 -3.42 0.16
C ALA A 33 1.00 -3.06 -0.88
N ALA A 34 1.04 -3.64 -2.08
CA ALA A 34 0.02 -3.44 -3.10
C ALA A 34 -1.34 -4.03 -2.67
N ASP A 35 -1.34 -5.24 -2.10
CA ASP A 35 -2.56 -5.90 -1.63
C ASP A 35 -3.24 -5.09 -0.51
N LEU A 36 -2.48 -4.61 0.47
CA LEU A 36 -2.99 -3.75 1.55
C LEU A 36 -3.40 -2.35 1.06
N ALA A 37 -2.70 -1.81 0.06
CA ALA A 37 -3.02 -0.50 -0.50
C ALA A 37 -4.40 -0.47 -1.15
N ALA A 38 -4.77 -1.54 -1.87
CA ALA A 38 -6.07 -1.71 -2.50
C ALA A 38 -7.23 -1.94 -1.50
N ARG A 39 -6.92 -2.33 -0.26
CA ARG A 39 -7.90 -2.54 0.82
C ARG A 39 -8.11 -1.26 1.62
N LEU A 40 -8.91 -0.33 1.07
CA LEU A 40 -9.23 0.96 1.70
C LEU A 40 -10.05 0.83 2.99
N ASP A 41 -10.65 -0.34 3.24
CA ASP A 41 -11.30 -0.69 4.50
C ASP A 41 -10.30 -0.92 5.64
N ILE A 42 -9.03 -1.13 5.32
CA ILE A 42 -7.95 -1.32 6.29
C ILE A 42 -7.27 0.03 6.56
N ASP A 43 -7.24 0.40 7.83
CA ASP A 43 -6.56 1.61 8.28
C ASP A 43 -5.03 1.49 8.07
N LEU A 44 -4.47 2.48 7.37
CA LEU A 44 -3.06 2.49 7.00
C LEU A 44 -2.15 2.58 8.24
N HIS A 45 -2.54 3.38 9.23
CA HIS A 45 -1.75 3.57 10.45
C HIS A 45 -1.68 2.27 11.24
N THR A 46 -2.77 1.52 11.33
CA THR A 46 -2.80 0.20 11.97
C THR A 46 -1.82 -0.76 11.30
N ALA A 47 -1.74 -0.74 9.96
CA ALA A 47 -0.79 -1.58 9.23
C ALA A 47 0.67 -1.21 9.47
N THR A 48 1.00 0.08 9.58
CA THR A 48 2.36 0.54 9.88
C THR A 48 2.74 0.33 11.35
N ASP A 49 1.81 0.59 12.28
CA ASP A 49 1.97 0.41 13.73
C ASP A 49 2.37 -1.03 14.11
N LEU A 50 1.85 -2.04 13.39
CA LEU A 50 2.23 -3.42 13.62
C LEU A 50 3.75 -3.62 13.46
N LEU A 51 4.33 -3.10 12.38
CA LEU A 51 5.77 -3.22 12.10
C LEU A 51 6.59 -2.38 13.08
N GLU A 52 6.13 -1.17 13.42
CA GLU A 52 6.79 -0.31 14.43
C GLU A 52 6.87 -1.00 15.80
N ARG A 53 5.89 -1.83 16.15
CA ARG A 53 5.86 -2.64 17.38
C ARG A 53 6.66 -3.93 17.28
N GLY A 54 7.31 -4.19 16.14
CA GLY A 54 8.13 -5.37 15.90
C GLY A 54 7.38 -6.58 15.34
N CYS A 55 6.14 -6.42 14.87
CA CYS A 55 5.46 -7.48 14.13
C CYS A 55 6.16 -7.72 12.78
N PRO A 56 6.57 -8.95 12.45
CA PRO A 56 7.09 -9.26 11.12
C PRO A 56 6.03 -8.99 10.02
N ALA A 57 6.45 -8.44 8.88
CA ALA A 57 5.53 -8.07 7.80
C ALA A 57 4.63 -9.22 7.33
N HIS A 58 5.17 -10.44 7.19
CA HIS A 58 4.38 -11.60 6.80
C HIS A 58 3.26 -11.94 7.80
N LEU A 59 3.50 -11.75 9.11
CA LEU A 59 2.50 -11.98 10.14
C LEU A 59 1.46 -10.85 10.15
N ALA A 60 1.88 -9.61 9.94
CA ALA A 60 0.96 -8.48 9.82
C ALA A 60 0.00 -8.66 8.63
N LEU A 61 0.49 -9.16 7.49
CA LEU A 61 -0.37 -9.50 6.33
C LEU A 61 -1.43 -10.56 6.70
N GLN A 62 -1.06 -11.60 7.44
CA GLN A 62 -2.01 -12.63 7.91
C GLN A 62 -3.08 -12.11 8.89
N ILE A 63 -2.79 -11.01 9.59
CA ILE A 63 -3.75 -10.38 10.52
C ILE A 63 -4.76 -9.51 9.77
N LEU A 64 -4.32 -8.86 8.68
CA LEU A 64 -5.06 -7.79 8.02
C LEU A 64 -5.82 -8.25 6.76
N LEU A 65 -5.33 -9.27 6.04
CA LEU A 65 -5.88 -9.76 4.77
C LEU A 65 -6.66 -11.06 4.94
#